data_AF-A0A2G8LLV3-F1
#
_entry.id   AF-A0A2G8LLV3-F1
#
_cell.length_a   1.000
_cell.length_b   1.000
_cell.length_c   1.000
_cell.angle_alpha   90.00
_cell.angle_beta   90.00
_cell.angle_gamma   90.00
#
_symmetry.space_group_name_H-M   'P 1'
#
loop_
_entity.id
_entity.type
_entity.pdbx_description
1 polymer ?
#
loop_
_entity_poly.entity_id
_entity_poly.type
_entity_poly.pdbx_seq_one_letter_code
_entity_poly.pdbx_strand_id
1 'polypeptide(L)'
;MLSIEKFQAPHSSISLNQLISKIFLTPKYPFKLGAKVFLLLLDLFLYHDFSFTNFVKGIKFSMIEHFFNQPLSFLCCNFEEAADCVKAMSHDQLELCRQFQSFRRYVEHQAPKEQRALLLDDKHTKGVIQDLLEVIHEYHSNFYPVLLCLHQITNELPQSPLGKKLRELYAMTLEGNIVEQEGYKQAISLVRLFAREELICHLEACIRILDKEEGILEEVCSELVEYKQTIEGLAESAHLPAKTQAVNGKEESTEEQHPSNTATTGKVTLHSLQQKLMVDAKKKKELTQYEVVRQDVIEYLQKVFRKILIIPHSLTLHEVFYFDNVYEVRQHLHASPRAAIQTALTNPYVYLQNEACKIEADSVTGSLPDICIVYKLHLEYGRLINLYDWLQAFVTVVTGQLPHEEEEKQKKGKGGKGKEKTNKETDIDPELQYP
;
A
#
# COMPACT_ATOMS: atom_id res chain seq x y z
N MET A 1 -27.51 -36.93 30.01
CA MET A 1 -27.58 -35.45 29.93
C MET A 1 -26.17 -34.95 29.72
N LEU A 2 -25.87 -34.37 28.55
CA LEU A 2 -24.58 -33.70 28.31
C LEU A 2 -24.70 -32.28 28.88
N SER A 3 -23.94 -32.00 29.93
CA SER A 3 -23.73 -30.64 30.42
C SER A 3 -22.75 -29.95 29.48
N ILE A 4 -23.27 -29.14 28.55
CA ILE A 4 -22.44 -28.45 27.56
C ILE A 4 -22.04 -27.08 28.11
N GLU A 5 -20.73 -26.85 28.23
CA GLU A 5 -20.14 -25.54 28.46
C GLU A 5 -19.63 -24.96 27.14
N LYS A 6 -19.86 -23.66 26.93
CA LYS A 6 -19.41 -22.95 25.73
C LYS A 6 -18.05 -22.32 25.99
N PHE A 7 -17.07 -22.71 25.19
CA PHE A 7 -15.77 -22.05 25.13
C PHE A 7 -15.68 -21.22 23.86
N GLN A 8 -15.10 -20.03 23.95
CA GLN A 8 -14.85 -19.16 22.80
C GLN A 8 -13.35 -19.07 22.54
N ALA A 9 -12.96 -19.35 21.29
CA ALA A 9 -11.62 -19.09 20.80
C ALA A 9 -11.52 -17.63 20.29
N PRO A 10 -10.34 -17.00 20.36
CA PRO A 10 -10.15 -15.67 19.81
C PRO A 10 -10.35 -15.66 18.29
N HIS A 11 -10.94 -14.60 17.78
CA HIS A 11 -11.18 -14.43 16.34
C HIS A 11 -9.86 -14.29 15.58
N SER A 12 -9.76 -14.89 14.39
CA SER A 12 -8.53 -14.89 13.58
C SER A 12 -8.00 -13.50 13.28
N SER A 13 -8.87 -12.49 13.13
CA SER A 13 -8.43 -11.11 12.92
C SER A 13 -7.65 -10.51 14.10
N ILE A 14 -7.89 -10.94 15.34
CA ILE A 14 -7.19 -10.48 16.55
C ILE A 14 -5.79 -11.10 16.59
N SER A 15 -5.72 -12.40 16.37
CA SER A 15 -4.45 -13.12 16.32
C SER A 15 -3.55 -12.60 15.18
N LEU A 16 -4.11 -12.11 14.07
CA LEU A 16 -3.36 -11.50 12.96
C LEU A 16 -2.73 -10.18 13.39
N ASN A 17 -3.49 -9.34 14.12
CA ASN A 17 -2.94 -8.09 14.64
C ASN A 17 -1.78 -8.35 15.60
N GLN A 18 -1.90 -9.35 16.46
CA GLN A 18 -0.83 -9.74 17.38
C GLN A 18 0.38 -10.31 16.66
N LEU A 19 0.17 -11.06 15.58
CA LEU A 19 1.25 -11.58 14.73
C LEU A 19 2.00 -10.43 14.05
N ILE A 20 1.27 -9.52 13.41
CA ILE A 20 1.85 -8.39 12.69
C ILE A 20 2.60 -7.47 13.67
N SER A 21 2.02 -7.18 14.84
CA SER A 21 2.68 -6.36 15.86
C SER A 21 3.96 -6.97 16.41
N LYS A 22 4.01 -8.30 16.57
CA LYS A 22 5.20 -8.97 17.12
C LYS A 22 6.27 -9.31 16.08
N ILE A 23 5.89 -9.53 14.82
CA ILE A 23 6.83 -9.95 13.76
C ILE A 23 7.26 -8.75 12.92
N PHE A 24 6.32 -8.05 12.28
CA PHE A 24 6.66 -7.02 11.30
C PHE A 24 7.03 -5.69 11.94
N LEU A 25 6.34 -5.33 13.03
CA LEU A 25 6.51 -4.05 13.73
C LEU A 25 7.61 -4.11 14.80
N THR A 26 8.71 -4.80 14.48
CA THR A 26 9.89 -4.86 15.34
C THR A 26 11.17 -4.64 14.52
N PRO A 27 12.18 -3.94 15.08
CA PRO A 27 13.46 -3.74 14.40
C PRO A 27 14.31 -5.02 14.37
N LYS A 28 13.96 -6.03 15.18
CA LYS A 28 14.72 -7.28 15.35
C LYS A 28 14.91 -8.09 14.08
N TYR A 29 13.97 -8.02 13.14
CA TYR A 29 14.04 -8.77 11.90
C TYR A 29 14.37 -7.82 10.75
N PRO A 30 15.52 -7.97 10.07
CA PRO A 30 15.93 -7.06 9.00
C PRO A 30 15.02 -7.21 7.76
N PHE A 31 14.54 -8.41 7.46
CA PHE A 31 13.65 -8.64 6.32
C PHE A 31 12.28 -8.00 6.52
N LYS A 32 11.82 -7.24 5.51
CA LYS A 32 10.54 -6.54 5.48
C LYS A 32 9.79 -6.85 4.18
N LEU A 33 8.46 -6.82 4.29
CA LEU A 33 7.58 -6.88 3.12
C LEU A 33 7.36 -5.47 2.58
N GLY A 34 7.41 -5.33 1.26
CA GLY A 34 6.99 -4.14 0.54
C GLY A 34 5.49 -3.90 0.67
N ALA A 35 5.07 -2.66 0.38
CA ALA A 35 3.68 -2.20 0.56
C ALA A 35 2.68 -3.14 -0.14
N LYS A 36 2.96 -3.46 -1.40
CA LYS A 36 2.00 -4.17 -2.25
C LYS A 36 1.93 -5.65 -1.90
N VAL A 37 3.05 -6.28 -1.57
CA VAL A 37 3.09 -7.67 -1.11
C VAL A 37 2.39 -7.81 0.23
N PHE A 38 2.62 -6.88 1.15
CA PHE A 38 1.94 -6.85 2.44
C PHE A 38 0.42 -6.72 2.28
N LEU A 39 -0.05 -5.81 1.43
CA LEU A 39 -1.46 -5.65 1.11
C LEU A 39 -2.07 -6.88 0.45
N LEU A 40 -1.37 -7.50 -0.52
CA LEU A 40 -1.84 -8.74 -1.13
C LEU A 40 -2.04 -9.84 -0.08
N LEU A 41 -1.08 -10.04 0.83
CA LEU A 41 -1.20 -11.04 1.88
C LEU A 41 -2.34 -10.72 2.87
N LEU A 42 -2.55 -9.43 3.18
CA LEU A 42 -3.69 -8.99 3.97
C LEU A 42 -5.01 -9.25 3.26
N ASP A 43 -5.11 -8.95 1.97
CA ASP A 43 -6.31 -9.17 1.16
C ASP A 43 -6.65 -10.65 1.05
N LEU A 44 -5.65 -11.50 0.79
CA LEU A 44 -5.82 -12.94 0.76
C LEU A 44 -6.36 -13.47 2.10
N PHE A 45 -5.83 -12.98 3.22
CA PHE A 45 -6.30 -13.40 4.54
C PHE A 45 -7.72 -12.88 4.86
N LEU A 46 -8.01 -11.61 4.58
CA LEU A 46 -9.28 -10.97 4.99
C LEU A 46 -10.45 -11.31 4.06
N TYR A 47 -10.19 -11.49 2.77
CA TYR A 47 -11.26 -11.70 1.77
C TYR A 47 -11.43 -13.15 1.34
N HIS A 48 -10.45 -14.03 1.56
CA HIS A 48 -10.53 -15.41 1.07
C HIS A 48 -10.64 -16.47 2.17
N ASP A 49 -9.67 -16.57 3.10
CA ASP A 49 -9.53 -17.81 3.88
C ASP A 49 -9.38 -17.65 5.41
N PHE A 50 -9.13 -16.44 5.94
CA PHE A 50 -8.80 -16.18 7.35
C PHE A 50 -7.76 -17.17 7.93
N SER A 51 -6.88 -17.69 7.08
CA SER A 51 -5.97 -18.79 7.40
C SER A 51 -4.58 -18.29 7.76
N PHE A 52 -4.22 -18.44 9.04
CA PHE A 52 -2.86 -18.13 9.50
C PHE A 52 -1.79 -18.92 8.78
N THR A 53 -2.07 -20.19 8.51
CA THR A 53 -1.12 -21.07 7.84
C THR A 53 -0.80 -20.55 6.44
N ASN A 54 -1.79 -20.04 5.72
CA ASN A 54 -1.59 -19.50 4.38
C ASN A 54 -0.90 -18.14 4.43
N PHE A 55 -1.25 -17.28 5.39
CA PHE A 55 -0.52 -16.03 5.62
C PHE A 55 0.96 -16.29 5.92
N VAL A 56 1.29 -17.20 6.85
CA VAL A 56 2.67 -17.57 7.17
C VAL A 56 3.39 -18.23 5.98
N LYS A 57 2.70 -19.08 5.21
CA LYS A 57 3.26 -19.61 3.96
C LYS A 57 3.58 -18.51 2.96
N GLY A 58 2.73 -17.49 2.85
CA GLY A 58 2.98 -16.33 2.00
C GLY A 58 4.19 -15.52 2.43
N ILE A 59 4.39 -15.35 3.74
CA ILE A 59 5.60 -14.72 4.29
C ILE A 59 6.83 -15.59 3.96
N LYS A 60 6.78 -16.89 4.23
CA LYS A 60 7.88 -17.82 3.94
C LYS A 60 8.24 -17.83 2.45
N PHE A 61 7.24 -17.84 1.57
CA PHE A 61 7.45 -17.76 0.14
C PHE A 61 8.12 -16.44 -0.25
N SER A 62 7.63 -15.32 0.28
CA SER A 62 8.23 -14.00 0.04
C SER A 62 9.69 -13.93 0.51
N MET A 63 10.02 -14.54 1.65
CA MET A 63 11.40 -14.65 2.13
C MET A 63 12.26 -15.48 1.19
N ILE A 64 11.79 -16.67 0.79
CA ILE A 64 12.54 -17.55 -0.12
C ILE A 64 12.83 -16.83 -1.43
N GLU A 65 11.81 -16.19 -2.01
CA GLU A 65 11.93 -15.46 -3.28
C GLU A 65 12.91 -14.29 -3.18
N HIS A 66 12.88 -13.55 -2.07
CA HIS A 66 13.80 -12.46 -1.78
C HIS A 66 15.25 -12.93 -1.65
N PHE A 67 15.50 -13.93 -0.81
CA PHE A 67 16.86 -14.43 -0.57
C PHE A 67 17.42 -15.22 -1.76
N PHE A 68 16.57 -15.74 -2.64
CA PHE A 68 16.99 -16.49 -3.82
C PHE A 68 17.31 -15.57 -5.00
N ASN A 69 16.45 -14.60 -5.30
CA ASN A 69 16.63 -13.76 -6.50
C ASN A 69 17.60 -12.60 -6.29
N GLN A 70 17.74 -12.11 -5.06
CA GLN A 70 18.53 -10.93 -4.81
C GLN A 70 19.93 -11.32 -4.29
N PRO A 71 21.00 -11.08 -5.08
CA PRO A 71 22.35 -11.55 -4.76
C PRO A 71 22.96 -10.84 -3.55
N LEU A 72 22.41 -9.67 -3.18
CA LEU A 72 22.87 -8.84 -2.07
C LEU A 72 22.06 -9.04 -0.80
N SER A 73 21.16 -10.03 -0.77
CA SER A 73 20.35 -10.33 0.41
C SER A 73 21.17 -10.83 1.60
N PHE A 74 22.45 -11.18 1.43
CA PHE A 74 23.35 -11.46 2.55
C PHE A 74 23.63 -10.22 3.42
N LEU A 75 23.35 -9.00 2.93
CA LEU A 75 23.40 -7.77 3.71
C LEU A 75 22.15 -7.58 4.59
N CYS A 76 21.09 -8.38 4.39
CA CYS A 76 19.86 -8.34 5.18
C CYS A 76 20.05 -9.08 6.53
N CYS A 77 21.01 -8.60 7.32
CA CYS A 77 21.37 -9.12 8.64
C CYS A 77 21.31 -8.00 9.69
N ASN A 78 21.72 -8.29 10.93
CA ASN A 78 21.95 -7.25 11.93
C ASN A 78 23.12 -6.35 11.50
N PHE A 79 23.17 -5.11 12.00
CA PHE A 79 24.16 -4.12 11.57
C PHE A 79 25.62 -4.60 11.70
N GLU A 80 25.98 -5.25 12.82
CA GLU A 80 27.34 -5.74 13.05
C GLU A 80 27.75 -6.78 12.00
N GLU A 81 26.88 -7.77 11.74
CA GLU A 81 27.10 -8.82 10.74
C GLU A 81 27.13 -8.23 9.33
N ALA A 82 26.22 -7.30 9.03
CA ALA A 82 26.16 -6.63 7.74
C ALA A 82 27.43 -5.81 7.48
N ALA A 83 27.94 -5.09 8.48
CA ALA A 83 29.18 -4.33 8.38
C ALA A 83 30.39 -5.23 8.08
N ASP A 84 30.47 -6.41 8.71
CA ASP A 84 31.52 -7.39 8.43
C ASP A 84 31.37 -8.02 7.04
N CYS A 85 30.14 -8.31 6.60
CA CYS A 85 29.86 -8.72 5.23
C CYS A 85 30.33 -7.66 4.22
N VAL A 86 30.08 -6.37 4.46
CA VAL A 86 30.54 -5.29 3.57
C VAL A 86 32.06 -5.25 3.46
N LYS A 87 32.79 -5.45 4.57
CA LYS A 87 34.26 -5.54 4.53
C LYS A 87 34.72 -6.68 3.62
N ALA A 88 34.05 -7.82 3.68
CA ALA A 88 34.36 -9.02 2.90
C ALA A 88 33.90 -8.99 1.43
N MET A 89 33.12 -8.00 1.00
CA MET A 89 32.56 -7.95 -0.36
C MET A 89 33.62 -7.96 -1.47
N SER A 90 33.35 -8.69 -2.55
CA SER A 90 34.15 -8.66 -3.79
C SER A 90 33.78 -7.47 -4.68
N HIS A 91 34.63 -7.17 -5.67
CA HIS A 91 34.38 -6.12 -6.66
C HIS A 91 33.06 -6.34 -7.42
N ASP A 92 32.79 -7.58 -7.85
CA ASP A 92 31.55 -7.93 -8.58
C ASP A 92 30.30 -7.68 -7.74
N GLN A 93 30.36 -7.96 -6.42
CA GLN A 93 29.26 -7.69 -5.50
C GLN A 93 29.04 -6.18 -5.30
N LEU A 94 30.13 -5.39 -5.26
CA LEU A 94 30.02 -3.93 -5.22
C LEU A 94 29.40 -3.39 -6.52
N GLU A 95 29.71 -3.98 -7.67
CA GLU A 95 29.12 -3.57 -8.93
C GLU A 95 27.60 -3.86 -8.96
N LEU A 96 27.17 -4.98 -8.38
CA LEU A 96 25.75 -5.25 -8.16
C LEU A 96 25.09 -4.19 -7.26
N CYS A 97 25.78 -3.72 -6.21
CA CYS A 97 25.27 -2.62 -5.39
C CYS A 97 25.13 -1.32 -6.20
N ARG A 98 26.11 -1.02 -7.08
CA ARG A 98 26.07 0.15 -7.97
C ARG A 98 24.95 0.09 -9.01
N GLN A 99 24.47 -1.11 -9.33
CA GLN A 99 23.34 -1.30 -10.24
C GLN A 99 21.98 -1.00 -9.60
N PHE A 100 21.86 -0.98 -8.27
CA PHE A 100 20.60 -0.67 -7.61
C PHE A 100 20.09 0.72 -7.94
N GLN A 101 18.78 0.83 -8.17
CA GLN A 101 18.15 2.09 -8.54
C GLN A 101 18.23 3.12 -7.43
N SER A 102 18.08 2.70 -6.17
CA SER A 102 18.24 3.57 -5.01
C SER A 102 19.67 4.10 -4.86
N PHE A 103 20.68 3.25 -5.09
CA PHE A 103 22.08 3.65 -5.03
C PHE A 103 22.45 4.61 -6.16
N ARG A 104 21.95 4.37 -7.38
CA ARG A 104 22.11 5.30 -8.51
C ARG A 104 21.53 6.67 -8.20
N ARG A 105 20.32 6.72 -7.65
CA ARG A 105 19.70 7.96 -7.19
C ARG A 105 20.56 8.66 -6.14
N TYR A 106 21.13 7.92 -5.18
CA TYR A 106 22.03 8.50 -4.19
C TYR A 106 23.24 9.16 -4.85
N VAL A 107 23.93 8.43 -5.74
CA VAL A 107 25.12 8.94 -6.46
C VAL A 107 24.77 10.20 -7.26
N GLU A 108 23.62 10.24 -7.94
CA GLU A 108 23.18 11.41 -8.72
C GLU A 108 23.04 12.68 -7.87
N HIS A 109 22.65 12.57 -6.59
CA HIS A 109 22.51 13.71 -5.68
C HIS A 109 23.83 14.18 -5.06
N GLN A 110 24.93 13.44 -5.24
CA GLN A 110 26.23 13.79 -4.67
C GLN A 110 27.07 14.70 -5.58
N ALA A 111 28.09 15.34 -4.99
CA ALA A 111 29.01 16.19 -5.72
C ALA A 111 29.82 15.39 -6.77
N PRO A 112 30.25 16.00 -7.90
CA PRO A 112 30.94 15.29 -8.99
C PRO A 112 32.25 14.58 -8.57
N LYS A 113 32.89 15.04 -7.50
CA LYS A 113 34.09 14.41 -6.93
C LYS A 113 33.74 13.13 -6.18
N GLU A 114 32.69 13.17 -5.36
CA GLU A 114 32.17 12.01 -4.63
C GLU A 114 31.59 10.96 -5.57
N GLN A 115 30.92 11.38 -6.65
CA GLN A 115 30.43 10.46 -7.69
C GLN A 115 31.58 9.62 -8.28
N ARG A 116 32.73 10.24 -8.59
CA ARG A 116 33.89 9.52 -9.11
C ARG A 116 34.47 8.57 -8.08
N ALA A 117 34.55 8.99 -6.81
CA ALA A 117 35.05 8.15 -5.74
C ALA A 117 34.14 6.93 -5.51
N LEU A 118 32.82 7.11 -5.50
CA LEU A 118 31.84 6.04 -5.31
C LEU A 118 31.84 5.00 -6.45
N LEU A 119 32.18 5.41 -7.67
CA LEU A 119 32.19 4.55 -8.85
C LEU A 119 33.54 3.85 -9.08
N LEU A 120 34.66 4.48 -8.69
CA LEU A 120 36.00 3.99 -9.00
C LEU A 120 36.75 3.40 -7.80
N ASP A 121 36.48 3.89 -6.58
CA ASP A 121 37.18 3.44 -5.36
C ASP A 121 36.29 2.51 -4.53
N ASP A 122 36.54 1.22 -4.64
CA ASP A 122 35.84 0.17 -3.89
C ASP A 122 35.94 0.33 -2.37
N LYS A 123 37.05 0.88 -1.84
CA LYS A 123 37.21 1.07 -0.39
C LYS A 123 36.29 2.16 0.11
N HIS A 124 36.19 3.27 -0.63
CA HIS A 124 35.27 4.36 -0.34
C HIS A 124 33.82 3.89 -0.45
N THR A 125 33.47 3.16 -1.53
CA THR A 125 32.13 2.60 -1.70
C THR A 125 31.74 1.71 -0.51
N LYS A 126 32.65 0.86 -0.01
CA LYS A 126 32.39 0.02 1.18
C LYS A 126 32.10 0.83 2.44
N GLY A 127 32.87 1.88 2.71
CA GLY A 127 32.64 2.77 3.85
C GLY A 127 31.26 3.43 3.76
N VAL A 128 30.94 3.99 2.59
CA VAL A 128 29.64 4.63 2.37
C VAL A 128 28.49 3.62 2.47
N ILE A 129 28.63 2.40 1.97
CA ILE A 129 27.59 1.37 2.13
C ILE A 129 27.36 1.06 3.61
N GLN A 130 28.41 0.99 4.45
CA GLN A 130 28.25 0.79 5.89
C GLN A 130 27.45 1.93 6.53
N ASP A 131 27.79 3.18 6.21
CA ASP A 131 27.07 4.36 6.71
C ASP A 131 25.60 4.33 6.26
N LEU A 132 25.32 3.96 5.01
CA LEU A 132 23.94 3.87 4.50
C LEU A 132 23.15 2.73 5.16
N LEU A 133 23.81 1.60 5.48
CA LEU A 133 23.17 0.52 6.23
C LEU A 133 22.85 0.95 7.67
N GLU A 134 23.75 1.69 8.32
CA GLU A 134 23.51 2.26 9.66
C GLU A 134 22.25 3.13 9.65
N VAL A 135 22.13 4.03 8.68
CA VAL A 135 20.96 4.92 8.51
C VAL A 135 19.66 4.14 8.35
N ILE A 136 19.65 3.02 7.62
CA ILE A 136 18.45 2.19 7.45
C ILE A 136 18.09 1.45 8.74
N HIS A 137 19.07 0.93 9.46
CA HIS A 137 18.84 0.26 10.75
C HIS A 137 18.31 1.25 11.78
N GLU A 138 18.90 2.44 11.87
CA GLU A 138 18.43 3.53 12.73
C GLU A 138 17.02 3.97 12.34
N TYR A 139 16.75 4.10 11.03
CA TYR A 139 15.41 4.38 10.53
C TYR A 139 14.39 3.33 11.00
N HIS A 140 14.68 2.03 10.87
CA HIS A 140 13.76 0.99 11.34
C HIS A 140 13.54 1.02 12.85
N SER A 141 14.59 1.27 13.65
CA SER A 141 14.47 1.43 15.10
C SER A 141 13.58 2.62 15.47
N ASN A 142 13.72 3.74 14.76
CA ASN A 142 12.93 4.96 15.02
C ASN A 142 11.49 4.87 14.47
N PHE A 143 11.30 4.17 13.36
CA PHE A 143 10.04 4.12 12.64
C PHE A 143 8.92 3.44 13.43
N TYR A 144 9.19 2.28 14.02
CA TYR A 144 8.13 1.50 14.71
C TYR A 144 7.58 2.16 15.98
N PRO A 145 8.40 2.71 16.89
CA PRO A 145 7.91 3.42 18.07
C PRO A 145 7.08 4.65 17.71
N VAL A 146 7.51 5.42 16.71
CA VAL A 146 6.78 6.61 16.25
C VAL A 146 5.47 6.24 15.57
N LEU A 147 5.45 5.15 14.80
CA LEU A 147 4.23 4.60 14.20
C LEU A 147 3.23 4.16 15.28
N LEU A 148 3.72 3.52 16.36
CA LEU A 148 2.89 3.15 17.50
C LEU A 148 2.32 4.39 18.21
N CYS A 149 3.12 5.46 18.37
CA CYS A 149 2.64 6.73 18.92
C CYS A 149 1.52 7.32 18.05
N LEU A 150 1.71 7.34 16.72
CA LEU A 150 0.68 7.80 15.79
C LEU A 150 -0.59 6.93 15.91
N HIS A 151 -0.46 5.61 16.05
CA HIS A 151 -1.61 4.72 16.24
C HIS A 151 -2.36 5.00 17.54
N GLN A 152 -1.66 5.24 18.66
CA GLN A 152 -2.31 5.57 19.94
C GLN A 152 -3.12 6.86 19.84
N ILE A 153 -2.58 7.88 19.17
CA ILE A 153 -3.29 9.14 18.95
C ILE A 153 -4.48 8.92 18.01
N THR A 154 -4.33 8.07 16.98
CA THR A 154 -5.30 7.95 15.89
C THR A 154 -6.44 6.95 16.12
N ASN A 155 -6.24 5.96 16.99
CA ASN A 155 -7.18 4.86 17.22
C ASN A 155 -8.49 5.32 17.89
N GLU A 156 -8.42 6.36 18.73
CA GLU A 156 -9.58 6.86 19.49
C GLU A 156 -10.42 7.89 18.72
N LEU A 157 -10.01 8.24 17.49
CA LEU A 157 -10.73 9.26 16.71
C LEU A 157 -12.03 8.75 16.09
N PRO A 158 -13.08 9.59 16.09
CA PRO A 158 -14.31 9.29 15.36
C PRO A 158 -14.03 9.17 13.87
N GLN A 159 -14.69 8.23 13.19
CA GLN A 159 -14.51 7.89 11.77
C GLN A 159 -13.19 7.19 11.39
N SER A 160 -12.20 7.08 12.29
CA SER A 160 -10.94 6.34 12.09
C SER A 160 -10.32 6.50 10.68
N PRO A 161 -9.97 7.74 10.26
CA PRO A 161 -9.56 8.04 8.88
C PRO A 161 -8.24 7.37 8.45
N LEU A 162 -7.42 6.92 9.40
CA LEU A 162 -6.16 6.20 9.17
C LEU A 162 -6.25 4.69 9.50
N GLY A 163 -7.48 4.19 9.70
CA GLY A 163 -7.73 2.81 10.10
C GLY A 163 -7.77 2.60 11.61
N LYS A 164 -8.50 1.56 12.04
CA LYS A 164 -8.63 1.20 13.48
C LYS A 164 -7.52 0.27 13.93
N LYS A 165 -6.83 -0.39 13.00
CA LYS A 165 -5.82 -1.40 13.31
C LYS A 165 -4.45 -0.89 12.89
N LEU A 166 -3.45 -1.18 13.72
CA LEU A 166 -2.06 -0.84 13.46
C LEU A 166 -1.55 -1.32 12.08
N ARG A 167 -2.06 -2.45 11.59
CA ARG A 167 -1.72 -2.98 10.25
C ARG A 167 -2.21 -2.09 9.09
N GLU A 168 -3.35 -1.41 9.26
CA GLU A 168 -3.91 -0.51 8.24
C GLU A 168 -3.06 0.76 8.18
N LEU A 169 -2.73 1.31 9.35
CA LEU A 169 -1.80 2.43 9.45
C LEU A 169 -0.45 2.07 8.83
N TYR A 170 0.14 0.92 9.21
CA TYR A 170 1.39 0.42 8.63
C TYR A 170 1.29 0.31 7.10
N ALA A 171 0.25 -0.32 6.55
CA ALA A 171 0.08 -0.40 5.09
C ALA A 171 0.03 1.00 4.44
N MET A 172 -0.73 1.94 5.00
CA MET A 172 -0.82 3.32 4.49
C MET A 172 0.53 4.04 4.53
N THR A 173 1.35 3.79 5.56
CA THR A 173 2.69 4.37 5.69
C THR A 173 3.68 3.83 4.65
N LEU A 174 3.50 2.57 4.21
CA LEU A 174 4.36 1.97 3.19
C LEU A 174 3.96 2.40 1.78
N GLU A 175 2.68 2.63 1.51
CA GLU A 175 2.21 3.05 0.18
C GLU A 175 2.58 4.49 -0.15
N GLY A 176 2.59 5.39 0.82
CA GLY A 176 2.87 6.80 0.56
C GLY A 176 3.10 7.65 1.81
N ASN A 177 3.43 8.93 1.57
CA ASN A 177 3.64 9.90 2.64
C ASN A 177 2.34 10.14 3.39
N ILE A 178 2.29 9.69 4.65
CA ILE A 178 1.11 9.83 5.52
C ILE A 178 0.64 11.28 5.58
N VAL A 179 1.58 12.21 5.66
CA VAL A 179 1.32 13.65 5.86
C VAL A 179 0.56 14.28 4.70
N GLU A 180 0.74 13.74 3.48
CA GLU A 180 0.08 14.25 2.28
C GLU A 180 -1.35 13.72 2.14
N GLN A 181 -1.62 12.54 2.71
CA GLN A 181 -2.91 11.87 2.64
C GLN A 181 -4.02 12.69 3.32
N GLU A 182 -5.20 12.67 2.69
CA GLU A 182 -6.38 13.37 3.21
C GLU A 182 -6.82 12.81 4.56
N GLY A 183 -6.67 11.49 4.78
CA GLY A 183 -6.98 10.83 6.04
C GLY A 183 -6.16 11.38 7.22
N TYR A 184 -4.88 11.69 6.99
CA TYR A 184 -4.03 12.30 8.02
C TYR A 184 -4.44 13.73 8.34
N LYS A 185 -4.74 14.54 7.31
CA LYS A 185 -5.21 15.94 7.52
C LYS A 185 -6.50 15.97 8.32
N GLN A 186 -7.42 15.05 8.03
CA GLN A 186 -8.65 14.86 8.79
C GLN A 186 -8.35 14.42 10.23
N ALA A 187 -7.49 13.43 10.43
CA ALA A 187 -7.07 12.97 11.76
C ALA A 187 -6.52 14.13 12.60
N ILE A 188 -5.55 14.88 12.07
CA ILE A 188 -4.95 16.03 12.73
C ILE A 188 -5.99 17.11 13.06
N SER A 189 -6.94 17.38 12.14
CA SER A 189 -8.00 18.37 12.39
C SER A 189 -8.89 17.99 13.58
N LEU A 190 -9.08 16.70 13.80
CA LEU A 190 -9.83 16.16 14.93
C LEU A 190 -8.98 16.08 16.20
N VAL A 191 -7.68 15.78 16.10
CA VAL A 191 -6.72 15.85 17.23
C VAL A 191 -6.66 17.27 17.80
N ARG A 192 -6.81 18.31 16.94
CA ARG A 192 -6.95 19.71 17.39
C ARG A 192 -8.21 19.97 18.22
N LEU A 193 -9.13 19.02 18.33
CA LEU A 193 -10.33 19.14 19.16
C LEU A 193 -10.21 18.39 20.49
N PHE A 194 -9.10 17.68 20.74
CA PHE A 194 -8.95 16.89 21.97
C PHE A 194 -9.10 17.73 23.23
N ALA A 195 -9.84 17.14 24.18
CA ALA A 195 -9.90 17.63 25.54
C ALA A 195 -8.54 17.45 26.21
N ARG A 196 -8.34 18.19 27.29
CA ARG A 196 -7.07 18.18 28.01
C ARG A 196 -6.72 16.81 28.60
N GLU A 197 -7.67 16.15 29.24
CA GLU A 197 -7.45 14.85 29.87
C GLU A 197 -7.13 13.76 28.84
N GLU A 198 -7.80 13.81 27.68
CA GLU A 198 -7.53 12.92 26.54
C GLU A 198 -6.12 13.12 25.99
N LEU A 199 -5.72 14.38 25.78
CA LEU A 199 -4.37 14.70 25.29
C LEU A 199 -3.29 14.21 26.26
N ILE A 200 -3.46 14.41 27.58
CA ILE A 200 -2.52 13.91 28.58
C ILE A 200 -2.45 12.38 28.55
N CYS A 201 -3.59 11.69 28.47
CA CYS A 201 -3.63 10.23 28.39
C CYS A 201 -2.86 9.70 27.17
N HIS A 202 -3.06 10.31 25.99
CA HIS A 202 -2.32 9.96 24.78
C HIS A 202 -0.83 10.27 24.86
N LEU A 203 -0.45 11.41 25.45
CA LEU A 203 0.96 11.76 25.67
C LEU A 203 1.62 10.76 26.62
N GLU A 204 0.95 10.36 27.71
CA GLU A 204 1.44 9.33 28.61
C GLU A 204 1.62 7.98 27.91
N ALA A 205 0.67 7.59 27.06
CA ALA A 205 0.78 6.36 26.28
C ALA A 205 1.97 6.42 25.32
N CYS A 206 2.21 7.55 24.67
CA CYS A 206 3.37 7.76 23.79
C CYS A 206 4.68 7.72 24.58
N ILE A 207 4.76 8.41 25.73
CA ILE A 207 5.93 8.39 26.61
C ILE A 207 6.26 6.95 27.03
N ARG A 208 5.28 6.14 27.47
CA ARG A 208 5.52 4.73 27.85
C ARG A 208 6.03 3.85 26.71
N ILE A 209 5.73 4.21 25.46
CA ILE A 209 6.21 3.50 24.27
C ILE A 209 7.66 3.91 23.96
N LEU A 210 7.97 5.20 24.11
CA LEU A 210 9.29 5.77 23.81
C LEU A 210 10.33 5.56 24.92
N ASP A 211 9.91 5.39 26.17
CA ASP A 211 10.75 5.19 27.37
C ASP A 211 11.64 3.93 27.32
N LYS A 212 11.54 3.14 26.26
CA LYS A 212 12.30 1.90 26.05
C LYS A 212 13.35 2.01 24.94
N GLU A 213 13.41 3.12 24.22
CA GLU A 213 14.19 3.26 22.99
C GLU A 213 15.21 4.40 23.14
N GLU A 214 16.40 4.22 22.55
CA GLU A 214 17.53 5.14 22.70
C GLU A 214 17.65 6.10 21.49
N GLY A 215 18.33 7.25 21.67
CA GLY A 215 18.71 8.16 20.57
C GLY A 215 17.70 9.29 20.31
N ILE A 216 17.32 9.51 19.04
CA ILE A 216 16.39 10.59 18.64
C ILE A 216 15.04 10.46 19.36
N LEU A 217 14.66 9.24 19.73
CA LEU A 217 13.43 8.97 20.47
C LEU A 217 13.51 9.42 21.93
N GLU A 218 14.71 9.52 22.52
CA GLU A 218 14.92 10.06 23.87
C GLU A 218 14.71 11.57 23.89
N GLU A 219 15.22 12.30 22.89
CA GLU A 219 14.95 13.73 22.70
C GLU A 219 13.44 13.97 22.56
N VAL A 220 12.77 13.21 21.70
CA VAL A 220 11.32 13.28 21.52
C VAL A 220 10.59 12.95 22.82
N CYS A 221 11.05 11.96 23.58
CA CYS A 221 10.47 11.61 24.88
C CYS A 221 10.60 12.76 25.88
N SER A 222 11.78 13.39 25.96
CA SER A 222 12.04 14.51 26.86
C SER A 222 11.15 15.72 26.55
N GLU A 223 10.99 16.09 25.28
CA GLU A 223 10.11 17.18 24.88
C GLU A 223 8.64 16.85 25.16
N LEU A 224 8.20 15.60 24.93
CA LEU A 224 6.84 15.18 25.27
C LEU A 224 6.56 15.22 26.78
N VAL A 225 7.57 14.90 27.61
CA VAL A 225 7.48 15.03 29.07
C VAL A 225 7.38 16.50 29.49
N GLU A 226 8.16 17.41 28.89
CA GLU A 226 8.06 18.84 29.14
C GLU A 226 6.69 19.41 28.75
N TYR A 227 6.17 19.01 27.59
CA TYR A 227 4.82 19.39 27.15
C TYR A 227 3.73 18.85 28.08
N LYS A 228 3.86 17.60 28.55
CA LYS A 228 2.96 17.03 29.56
C LYS A 228 2.98 17.87 30.84
N GLN A 229 4.16 18.16 31.39
CA GLN A 229 4.32 18.95 32.61
C GLN A 229 3.76 20.37 32.45
N THR A 230 3.93 20.98 31.28
CA THR A 230 3.38 22.30 30.96
C THR A 230 1.85 22.27 30.94
N ILE A 231 1.25 21.24 30.32
CA ILE A 231 -0.21 21.07 30.31
C ILE A 231 -0.73 20.80 31.73
N GLU A 232 -0.03 20.00 32.53
CA GLU A 232 -0.38 19.71 33.93
C GLU A 232 -0.31 20.97 34.80
N GLY A 233 0.77 21.76 34.70
CA GLY A 233 0.94 23.03 35.41
C GLY A 233 -0.13 24.08 35.06
N LEU A 234 -0.69 24.04 33.85
CA LEU A 234 -1.86 24.84 33.47
C LEU A 234 -3.16 24.43 34.20
N ALA A 235 -3.25 23.25 34.85
CA ALA A 235 -4.38 22.96 35.78
C ALA A 235 -4.17 23.66 37.10
N GLU A 236 -2.94 23.60 37.60
CA GLU A 236 -2.61 24.13 38.92
C GLU A 236 -2.82 25.65 38.92
N SER A 237 -2.50 26.35 37.82
CA SER A 237 -2.79 27.77 37.65
C SER A 237 -4.27 28.09 37.41
N ALA A 238 -5.07 27.16 36.85
CA ALA A 238 -6.51 27.31 36.67
C ALA A 238 -7.33 26.96 37.93
N HIS A 239 -6.73 26.27 38.90
CA HIS A 239 -7.33 25.91 40.19
C HIS A 239 -7.01 26.89 41.33
N LEU A 240 -6.26 27.98 41.10
CA LEU A 240 -6.35 29.13 42.00
C LEU A 240 -7.71 29.82 41.77
N PRO A 241 -8.63 29.82 42.75
CA PRO A 241 -9.87 30.55 42.59
C PRO A 241 -9.53 32.01 42.37
N ALA A 242 -10.03 32.57 41.28
CA ALA A 242 -10.01 34.00 41.02
C ALA A 242 -10.50 34.71 42.28
N LYS A 243 -9.57 35.29 43.05
CA LYS A 243 -9.89 36.22 44.11
C LYS A 243 -10.47 37.45 43.43
N THR A 244 -11.80 37.48 43.36
CA THR A 244 -12.58 38.70 43.23
C THR A 244 -12.24 39.57 44.44
N GLN A 245 -11.23 40.42 44.31
CA GLN A 245 -11.07 41.59 45.18
C GLN A 245 -11.82 42.74 44.52
N ALA A 246 -13.03 42.95 45.05
CA ALA A 246 -13.72 44.23 45.02
C ALA A 246 -12.96 45.28 45.85
N VAL A 247 -13.43 46.54 45.73
CA VAL A 247 -13.14 47.77 46.52
C VAL A 247 -12.06 48.66 45.87
N ASN A 248 -12.22 49.95 45.52
CA ASN A 248 -13.23 51.03 45.66
C ASN A 248 -12.89 52.09 44.58
N GLY A 249 -13.71 53.09 44.19
CA GLY A 249 -14.80 53.74 44.90
C GLY A 249 -15.64 54.68 44.02
N LYS A 250 -16.65 55.25 44.68
CA LYS A 250 -17.82 55.99 44.21
C LYS A 250 -17.54 57.49 43.98
N GLU A 251 -18.38 58.12 43.14
CA GLU A 251 -19.07 59.42 43.33
C GLU A 251 -20.30 59.38 42.39
N GLU A 252 -21.54 59.20 42.90
CA GLU A 252 -22.57 60.24 43.16
C GLU A 252 -22.96 61.06 41.92
N SER A 253 -24.20 61.42 41.59
CA SER A 253 -25.61 61.13 41.94
C SER A 253 -26.41 61.98 40.91
N THR A 254 -27.60 61.59 40.43
CA THR A 254 -28.89 62.09 40.93
C THR A 254 -30.04 61.45 40.11
N GLU A 255 -31.07 61.02 40.86
CA GLU A 255 -32.53 61.15 40.64
C GLU A 255 -33.15 60.80 39.28
N GLU A 256 -34.38 60.26 39.17
CA GLU A 256 -35.36 59.55 39.98
C GLU A 256 -36.45 59.17 38.96
N GLN A 257 -37.10 58.01 39.09
CA GLN A 257 -38.57 57.79 38.98
C GLN A 257 -38.90 56.40 38.42
N HIS A 258 -39.49 55.58 39.30
CA HIS A 258 -40.34 54.45 38.90
C HIS A 258 -41.64 54.98 38.28
N PRO A 259 -42.30 54.18 37.43
CA PRO A 259 -43.45 53.49 38.01
C PRO A 259 -43.53 52.01 37.64
N SER A 260 -44.13 51.28 38.57
CA SER A 260 -44.49 49.88 38.56
C SER A 260 -45.60 49.51 37.57
N ASN A 261 -45.64 48.21 37.29
CA ASN A 261 -46.74 47.38 36.75
C ASN A 261 -46.78 47.18 35.24
N THR A 262 -46.37 46.00 34.78
CA THR A 262 -47.30 44.91 34.39
C THR A 262 -46.50 43.74 33.83
N ALA A 263 -47.01 42.52 34.08
CA ALA A 263 -46.45 41.29 33.58
C ALA A 263 -46.36 41.30 32.04
N THR A 264 -45.20 40.94 31.49
CA THR A 264 -45.17 40.22 30.22
C THR A 264 -43.92 39.37 30.15
N THR A 265 -44.15 38.07 30.01
CA THR A 265 -43.20 37.07 29.55
C THR A 265 -42.63 37.49 28.19
N GLY A 266 -41.58 38.32 28.23
CA GLY A 266 -40.84 38.73 27.06
C GLY A 266 -40.07 37.54 26.50
N LYS A 267 -40.68 36.84 25.54
CA LYS A 267 -40.03 35.84 24.70
C LYS A 267 -38.71 36.43 24.22
N VAL A 268 -37.59 35.86 24.67
CA VAL A 268 -36.30 36.06 24.02
C VAL A 268 -36.51 35.65 22.56
N THR A 269 -36.61 36.63 21.66
CA THR A 269 -36.80 36.37 20.25
C THR A 269 -35.57 35.63 19.75
N LEU A 270 -35.77 34.51 19.05
CA LEU A 270 -34.71 33.70 18.44
C LEU A 270 -33.66 34.58 17.74
N HIS A 271 -34.12 35.65 17.09
CA HIS A 271 -33.29 36.64 16.41
C HIS A 271 -32.36 37.43 17.36
N SER A 272 -32.80 37.80 18.56
CA SER A 272 -31.95 38.49 19.55
C SER A 272 -30.86 37.57 20.13
N LEU A 273 -31.15 36.26 20.23
CA LEU A 273 -30.18 35.23 20.61
C LEU A 273 -29.22 34.94 19.45
N GLN A 274 -29.72 34.82 18.22
CA GLN A 274 -28.91 34.70 17.00
C GLN A 274 -27.96 35.89 16.83
N GLN A 275 -28.45 37.10 17.09
CA GLN A 275 -27.66 38.31 16.98
C GLN A 275 -26.60 38.39 18.07
N LYS A 276 -26.90 37.95 19.30
CA LYS A 276 -25.88 37.78 20.36
C LYS A 276 -24.83 36.73 20.00
N LEU A 277 -25.26 35.57 19.50
CA LEU A 277 -24.35 34.50 19.04
C LEU A 277 -23.50 34.93 17.84
N MET A 278 -24.05 35.71 16.89
CA MET A 278 -23.29 36.27 15.76
C MET A 278 -22.28 37.33 16.21
N VAL A 279 -22.58 38.09 17.26
CA VAL A 279 -21.65 39.09 17.83
C VAL A 279 -20.56 38.40 18.65
N ASP A 280 -20.89 37.33 19.39
CA ASP A 280 -19.92 36.53 20.14
C ASP A 280 -19.06 35.63 19.24
N ALA A 281 -19.57 35.17 18.09
CA ALA A 281 -18.80 34.48 17.06
C ALA A 281 -17.84 35.40 16.28
N LYS A 282 -18.09 36.72 16.28
CA LYS A 282 -17.24 37.73 15.62
C LYS A 282 -16.12 38.25 16.52
N LYS A 283 -16.21 38.10 17.84
CA LYS A 283 -15.07 38.28 18.73
C LYS A 283 -14.16 37.08 18.50
N LYS A 284 -12.96 37.31 17.95
CA LYS A 284 -11.89 36.29 17.93
C LYS A 284 -11.80 35.76 19.35
N LYS A 285 -12.21 34.50 19.59
CA LYS A 285 -11.98 33.81 20.85
C LYS A 285 -10.51 34.02 21.18
N GLU A 286 -10.21 34.70 22.29
CA GLU A 286 -8.85 34.68 22.82
C GLU A 286 -8.53 33.21 23.03
N LEU A 287 -7.53 32.72 22.27
CA LEU A 287 -7.10 31.33 22.38
C LEU A 287 -6.76 31.09 23.84
N THR A 288 -7.42 30.12 24.44
CA THR A 288 -7.08 29.72 25.80
C THR A 288 -5.61 29.29 25.84
N GLN A 289 -4.92 29.52 26.95
CA GLN A 289 -3.49 29.15 27.08
C GLN A 289 -3.26 27.66 26.73
N TYR A 290 -4.25 26.81 27.03
CA TYR A 290 -4.28 25.41 26.61
C TYR A 290 -4.38 25.22 25.08
N GLU A 291 -5.16 26.02 24.36
CA GLU A 291 -5.27 25.93 22.90
C GLU A 291 -3.95 26.28 22.19
N VAL A 292 -3.16 27.19 22.76
CA VAL A 292 -1.81 27.53 22.27
C VAL A 292 -0.87 26.35 22.47
N VAL A 293 -0.74 25.84 23.70
CA VAL A 293 0.13 24.69 24.01
C VAL A 293 -0.29 23.45 23.22
N ARG A 294 -1.59 23.20 23.05
CA ARG A 294 -2.07 22.09 22.22
C ARG A 294 -1.65 22.23 20.76
N GLN A 295 -1.70 23.44 20.21
CA GLN A 295 -1.27 23.68 18.84
C GLN A 295 0.23 23.45 18.69
N ASP A 296 1.04 23.90 19.67
CA ASP A 296 2.49 23.69 19.69
C ASP A 296 2.84 22.19 19.76
N VAL A 297 2.16 21.43 20.63
CA VAL A 297 2.33 19.97 20.74
C VAL A 297 2.00 19.28 19.43
N ILE A 298 0.89 19.65 18.78
CA ILE A 298 0.47 19.05 17.51
C ILE A 298 1.46 19.40 16.40
N GLU A 299 1.97 20.63 16.36
CA GLU A 299 2.98 21.06 15.39
C GLU A 299 4.31 20.32 15.59
N TYR A 300 4.72 20.15 16.84
CA TYR A 300 5.89 19.35 17.20
C TYR A 300 5.73 17.89 16.76
N LEU A 301 4.62 17.24 17.12
CA LEU A 301 4.31 15.88 16.70
C LEU A 301 4.28 15.75 15.16
N GLN A 302 3.71 16.72 14.46
CA GLN A 302 3.75 16.73 12.98
C GLN A 302 5.16 16.83 12.44
N LYS A 303 6.03 17.64 13.05
CA LYS A 303 7.44 17.75 12.67
C LYS A 303 8.17 16.42 12.88
N VAL A 304 7.92 15.75 14.01
CA VAL A 304 8.47 14.42 14.31
C VAL A 304 7.96 13.39 13.30
N PHE A 305 6.66 13.34 13.04
CA PHE A 305 6.07 12.41 12.06
C PHE A 305 6.60 12.66 10.64
N ARG A 306 6.78 13.92 10.21
CA ARG A 306 7.39 14.25 8.91
C ARG A 306 8.84 13.82 8.80
N LYS A 307 9.61 13.91 9.89
CA LYS A 307 11.03 13.57 9.90
C LYS A 307 11.25 12.05 9.90
N ILE A 308 10.42 11.30 10.61
CA ILE A 308 10.67 9.87 10.89
C ILE A 308 9.80 8.95 10.01
N LEU A 309 8.54 9.30 9.73
CA LEU A 309 7.62 8.46 8.95
C LEU A 309 7.75 8.76 7.44
N ILE A 310 8.96 8.59 6.91
CA ILE A 310 9.26 8.72 5.48
C ILE A 310 9.00 7.38 4.79
N ILE A 311 8.64 7.38 3.50
CA ILE A 311 8.46 6.15 2.72
C ILE A 311 9.78 5.37 2.67
N PRO A 312 9.80 4.04 2.94
CA PRO A 312 11.01 3.22 2.84
C PRO A 312 11.70 3.27 1.47
N HIS A 313 10.93 3.43 0.38
CA HIS A 313 11.45 3.56 -1.00
C HIS A 313 12.29 4.83 -1.26
N SER A 314 12.20 5.82 -0.37
CA SER A 314 13.05 7.02 -0.46
C SER A 314 14.46 6.77 0.06
N LEU A 315 14.66 5.73 0.87
CA LEU A 315 15.95 5.39 1.44
C LEU A 315 16.81 4.69 0.39
N THR A 316 18.11 4.90 0.51
CA THR A 316 19.12 4.21 -0.30
C THR A 316 19.23 2.76 0.13
N LEU A 317 19.45 1.82 -0.79
CA LEU A 317 19.62 0.38 -0.49
C LEU A 317 18.43 -0.29 0.23
N HIS A 318 17.24 0.33 0.20
CA HIS A 318 16.03 -0.25 0.80
C HIS A 318 15.67 -1.59 0.16
N GLU A 319 16.05 -1.81 -1.10
CA GLU A 319 15.80 -3.06 -1.83
C GLU A 319 16.42 -4.27 -1.13
N VAL A 320 17.51 -4.11 -0.38
CA VAL A 320 18.15 -5.22 0.37
C VAL A 320 17.21 -5.80 1.43
N PHE A 321 16.39 -4.94 2.04
CA PHE A 321 15.53 -5.31 3.17
C PHE A 321 14.07 -5.52 2.76
N TYR A 322 13.60 -4.83 1.71
CA TYR A 322 12.20 -4.82 1.30
C TYR A 322 11.94 -5.64 0.04
N PHE A 323 10.98 -6.55 0.13
CA PHE A 323 10.53 -7.36 -1.01
C PHE A 323 9.17 -6.88 -1.55
N ASP A 324 9.12 -6.38 -2.79
CA ASP A 324 7.90 -5.82 -3.43
C ASP A 324 7.45 -6.55 -4.73
N ASN A 325 7.96 -7.76 -5.01
CA ASN A 325 7.53 -8.49 -6.21
C ASN A 325 6.17 -9.19 -6.02
N VAL A 326 5.10 -8.41 -6.22
CA VAL A 326 3.71 -8.86 -6.08
C VAL A 326 3.32 -9.93 -7.08
N TYR A 327 3.85 -9.84 -8.31
CA TYR A 327 3.41 -10.69 -9.41
C TYR A 327 3.76 -12.15 -9.10
N GLU A 328 5.01 -12.43 -8.74
CA GLU A 328 5.46 -13.77 -8.37
C GLU A 328 4.67 -14.32 -7.18
N VAL A 329 4.49 -13.51 -6.13
CA VAL A 329 3.71 -13.90 -4.96
C VAL A 329 2.27 -14.23 -5.32
N ARG A 330 1.63 -13.40 -6.16
CA ARG A 330 0.24 -13.58 -6.56
C ARG A 330 0.07 -14.83 -7.41
N GLN A 331 0.98 -15.10 -8.34
CA GLN A 331 0.91 -16.28 -9.19
C GLN A 331 1.05 -17.58 -8.39
N HIS A 332 1.94 -17.60 -7.40
CA HIS A 332 2.21 -18.80 -6.61
C HIS A 332 1.22 -19.02 -5.45
N LEU A 333 0.78 -17.95 -4.78
CA LEU A 333 -0.16 -18.06 -3.65
C LEU A 333 -1.62 -18.05 -4.08
N HIS A 334 -1.95 -17.33 -5.15
CA HIS A 334 -3.31 -17.16 -5.65
C HIS A 334 -3.37 -17.40 -7.16
N ALA A 335 -2.98 -18.61 -7.56
CA ALA A 335 -3.03 -19.05 -8.94
C ALA A 335 -4.47 -19.00 -9.50
N SER A 336 -4.60 -18.45 -10.70
CA SER A 336 -5.86 -18.41 -11.46
C SER A 336 -5.76 -19.30 -12.71
N PRO A 337 -5.68 -20.64 -12.56
CA PRO A 337 -5.42 -21.56 -13.68
C PRO A 337 -6.48 -21.43 -14.79
N ARG A 338 -7.74 -21.16 -14.43
CA ARG A 338 -8.81 -20.92 -15.41
C ARG A 338 -8.53 -19.70 -16.29
N ALA A 339 -8.07 -18.60 -15.72
CA ALA A 339 -7.75 -17.39 -16.47
C ALA A 339 -6.55 -17.61 -17.40
N ALA A 340 -5.53 -18.34 -16.93
CA ALA A 340 -4.37 -18.71 -17.75
C ALA A 340 -4.78 -19.61 -18.93
N ILE A 341 -5.58 -20.66 -18.69
CA ILE A 341 -6.08 -21.55 -19.75
C ILE A 341 -6.95 -20.78 -20.75
N GLN A 342 -7.87 -19.94 -20.26
CA GLN A 342 -8.73 -19.14 -21.13
C GLN A 342 -7.92 -18.15 -21.97
N THR A 343 -6.90 -17.51 -21.39
CA THR A 343 -6.01 -16.60 -22.15
C THR A 343 -5.22 -17.37 -23.20
N ALA A 344 -4.68 -18.54 -22.86
CA ALA A 344 -3.92 -19.39 -23.78
C ALA A 344 -4.77 -19.88 -24.97
N LEU A 345 -6.03 -20.25 -24.72
CA LEU A 345 -6.93 -20.75 -25.75
C LEU A 345 -7.55 -19.62 -26.60
N THR A 346 -7.79 -18.44 -26.03
CA THR A 346 -8.33 -17.29 -26.76
C THR A 346 -7.25 -16.55 -27.56
N ASN A 347 -6.05 -16.41 -26.99
CA ASN A 347 -4.93 -15.67 -27.58
C ASN A 347 -3.59 -16.40 -27.36
N PRO A 348 -3.25 -17.37 -28.23
CA PRO A 348 -2.01 -18.13 -28.10
C PRO A 348 -0.74 -17.29 -28.36
N TYR A 349 -0.87 -16.12 -29.00
CA TYR A 349 0.25 -15.21 -29.25
C TYR A 349 0.96 -14.78 -27.97
N VAL A 350 0.22 -14.62 -26.86
CA VAL A 350 0.77 -14.20 -25.56
C VAL A 350 1.87 -15.15 -25.08
N TYR A 351 1.78 -16.44 -25.43
CA TYR A 351 2.73 -17.47 -25.03
C TYR A 351 3.70 -17.87 -26.15
N LEU A 352 3.21 -17.97 -27.40
CA LEU A 352 4.02 -18.47 -28.53
C LEU A 352 4.82 -17.38 -29.24
N GLN A 353 4.43 -16.10 -29.11
CA GLN A 353 5.08 -14.94 -29.73
C GLN A 353 5.34 -15.09 -31.25
N ASN A 354 4.51 -15.88 -31.95
CA ASN A 354 4.62 -16.10 -33.39
C ASN A 354 3.69 -15.13 -34.14
N GLU A 355 4.22 -14.38 -35.11
CA GLU A 355 3.49 -13.45 -35.98
C GLU A 355 2.25 -14.09 -36.63
N ALA A 356 2.30 -15.38 -37.00
CA ALA A 356 1.18 -16.10 -37.61
C ALA A 356 -0.02 -16.29 -36.67
N CYS A 357 0.20 -16.21 -35.35
CA CYS A 357 -0.83 -16.32 -34.32
C CYS A 357 -1.33 -14.96 -33.83
N LYS A 358 -0.90 -13.85 -34.45
CA LYS A 358 -1.32 -12.50 -34.07
C LYS A 358 -2.73 -12.24 -34.58
N ILE A 359 -3.68 -12.23 -33.64
CA ILE A 359 -5.11 -12.08 -33.90
C ILE A 359 -5.52 -10.63 -33.59
N GLU A 360 -6.28 -9.99 -34.48
CA GLU A 360 -7.14 -8.86 -34.12
C GLU A 360 -8.42 -9.43 -33.47
N ALA A 361 -8.77 -8.93 -32.28
CA ALA A 361 -9.75 -9.53 -31.38
C ALA A 361 -10.99 -10.12 -32.08
N ASP A 362 -11.38 -11.33 -31.65
CA ASP A 362 -12.49 -12.16 -32.17
C ASP A 362 -12.36 -12.79 -33.57
N SER A 363 -11.26 -12.59 -34.31
CA SER A 363 -11.06 -13.34 -35.56
C SER A 363 -10.54 -14.78 -35.31
N VAL A 364 -11.08 -15.74 -36.08
CA VAL A 364 -10.60 -17.13 -36.14
C VAL A 364 -9.83 -17.29 -37.44
N THR A 365 -8.51 -17.52 -37.34
CA THR A 365 -7.65 -17.78 -38.50
C THR A 365 -7.20 -19.24 -38.52
N GLY A 366 -7.08 -19.84 -39.70
CA GLY A 366 -6.57 -21.21 -39.87
C GLY A 366 -5.09 -21.38 -39.50
N SER A 367 -4.38 -20.29 -39.18
CA SER A 367 -3.00 -20.29 -38.70
C SER A 367 -2.86 -20.57 -37.20
N LEU A 368 -3.98 -20.63 -36.47
CA LEU A 368 -4.00 -20.90 -35.03
C LEU A 368 -3.84 -22.39 -34.75
N PRO A 369 -3.32 -22.78 -33.56
CA PRO A 369 -3.35 -24.16 -33.12
C PRO A 369 -4.79 -24.70 -33.09
N ASP A 370 -4.98 -25.95 -33.53
CA ASP A 370 -6.30 -26.60 -33.65
C ASP A 370 -7.15 -26.45 -32.39
N ILE A 371 -6.54 -26.63 -31.20
CA ILE A 371 -7.22 -26.52 -29.91
C ILE A 371 -7.79 -25.11 -29.69
N CYS A 372 -7.08 -24.07 -30.14
CA CYS A 372 -7.55 -22.69 -30.04
C CYS A 372 -8.70 -22.42 -31.02
N ILE A 373 -8.65 -22.99 -32.23
CA ILE A 373 -9.73 -22.89 -33.23
C ILE A 373 -11.00 -23.55 -32.68
N VAL A 374 -10.88 -24.79 -32.22
CA VAL A 374 -11.97 -25.56 -31.61
C VAL A 374 -12.55 -24.81 -30.41
N TYR A 375 -11.69 -24.20 -29.59
CA TYR A 375 -12.11 -23.36 -28.46
C TYR A 375 -12.78 -22.05 -28.90
N LYS A 376 -12.40 -21.39 -29.99
CA LYS A 376 -13.13 -20.21 -30.44
C LYS A 376 -14.52 -20.59 -30.95
N LEU A 377 -14.59 -21.64 -31.77
CA LEU A 377 -15.86 -22.17 -32.27
C LEU A 377 -16.79 -22.59 -31.11
N HIS A 378 -16.29 -23.26 -30.07
CA HIS A 378 -17.16 -23.66 -28.95
C HIS A 378 -17.78 -22.45 -28.19
N LEU A 379 -17.12 -21.28 -28.20
CA LEU A 379 -17.65 -20.06 -27.59
C LEU A 379 -18.75 -19.42 -28.43
N GLU A 380 -18.70 -19.58 -29.74
CA GLU A 380 -19.74 -19.11 -30.67
C GLU A 380 -21.01 -19.94 -30.56
N TYR A 381 -20.86 -21.25 -30.28
CA TYR A 381 -22.00 -22.12 -30.01
C TYR A 381 -22.53 -21.92 -28.57
N GLY A 382 -23.84 -22.14 -28.41
CA GLY A 382 -24.50 -22.10 -27.11
C GLY A 382 -24.21 -23.34 -26.25
N ARG A 383 -25.07 -23.57 -25.25
CA ARG A 383 -24.93 -24.65 -24.27
C ARG A 383 -24.87 -26.07 -24.86
N LEU A 384 -25.50 -26.31 -26.00
CA LEU A 384 -25.53 -27.61 -26.68
C LEU A 384 -24.95 -27.43 -28.08
N ILE A 385 -23.95 -28.25 -28.40
CA ILE A 385 -23.20 -28.18 -29.66
C ILE A 385 -23.46 -29.46 -30.44
N ASN A 386 -23.95 -29.34 -31.68
CA ASN A 386 -24.04 -30.47 -32.60
C ASN A 386 -22.63 -30.80 -33.12
N LEU A 387 -22.16 -32.03 -32.92
CA LEU A 387 -20.81 -32.45 -33.29
C LEU A 387 -20.59 -32.38 -34.81
N TYR A 388 -21.61 -32.63 -35.62
CA TYR A 388 -21.48 -32.56 -37.08
C TYR A 388 -21.23 -31.12 -37.54
N ASP A 389 -22.06 -30.18 -37.09
CA ASP A 389 -21.94 -28.77 -37.47
C ASP A 389 -20.63 -28.16 -36.95
N TRP A 390 -20.20 -28.56 -35.74
CA TRP A 390 -18.95 -28.10 -35.14
C TRP A 390 -17.72 -28.61 -35.91
N LEU A 391 -17.74 -29.87 -36.36
CA LEU A 391 -16.67 -30.42 -37.21
C LEU A 391 -16.64 -29.72 -38.57
N GLN A 392 -17.79 -29.49 -39.21
CA GLN A 392 -17.86 -28.78 -40.49
C GLN A 392 -17.35 -27.34 -40.37
N ALA A 393 -17.69 -26.63 -39.29
CA ALA A 393 -17.15 -25.30 -39.00
C ALA A 393 -15.62 -25.33 -38.82
N PHE A 394 -15.09 -26.31 -38.08
CA PHE A 394 -13.65 -26.48 -37.92
C PHE A 394 -12.94 -26.74 -39.25
N VAL A 395 -13.45 -27.67 -40.06
CA VAL A 395 -12.90 -27.97 -41.39
C VAL A 395 -12.91 -26.72 -42.28
N THR A 396 -14.00 -25.95 -42.25
CA THR A 396 -14.14 -24.70 -43.02
C THR A 396 -13.05 -23.69 -42.64
N VAL A 397 -12.79 -23.51 -41.35
CA VAL A 397 -11.77 -22.56 -40.85
C VAL A 397 -10.34 -23.00 -41.19
N VAL A 398 -10.03 -24.29 -41.06
CA VAL A 398 -8.68 -24.82 -41.31
C VAL A 398 -8.36 -24.87 -42.81
N THR A 399 -9.32 -25.29 -43.63
CA THR A 399 -9.11 -25.45 -45.08
C THR A 399 -9.40 -24.19 -45.88
N GLY A 400 -10.10 -23.21 -45.29
CA GLY A 400 -10.59 -22.01 -45.99
C GLY A 400 -11.66 -22.32 -47.04
N GLN A 401 -12.20 -23.54 -47.08
CA GLN A 401 -13.22 -23.96 -48.04
C GLN A 401 -14.59 -23.94 -47.37
N LEU A 402 -15.51 -23.11 -47.89
CA LEU A 402 -16.93 -23.22 -47.55
C LEU A 402 -17.43 -24.63 -47.91
N PRO A 403 -18.30 -25.25 -47.11
CA PRO A 403 -18.80 -26.58 -47.40
C PRO A 403 -19.49 -26.57 -48.77
N HIS A 404 -18.99 -27.42 -49.68
CA HIS A 404 -19.66 -27.72 -50.93
C HIS A 404 -21.08 -28.19 -50.60
N GLU A 405 -22.08 -27.34 -50.83
CA GLU A 405 -23.42 -27.82 -51.10
C GLU A 405 -23.29 -28.83 -52.23
N GLU A 406 -23.61 -30.10 -51.94
CA GLU A 406 -23.61 -31.17 -52.91
C GLU A 406 -24.43 -30.74 -54.13
N GLU A 407 -23.77 -30.53 -55.28
CA GLU A 407 -24.41 -30.30 -56.56
C GLU A 407 -25.18 -31.57 -56.98
N GLU A 408 -26.35 -31.77 -56.40
CA GLU A 408 -27.31 -32.79 -56.82
C GLU A 408 -28.09 -32.30 -58.06
N LYS A 409 -27.38 -31.86 -59.12
CA LYS A 409 -27.98 -31.54 -60.43
C LYS A 409 -27.04 -31.81 -61.59
N GLN A 410 -26.77 -33.09 -61.88
CA GLN A 410 -26.44 -33.49 -63.27
C GLN A 410 -26.68 -34.99 -63.54
N LYS A 411 -27.97 -35.38 -63.54
CA LYS A 411 -28.44 -36.48 -64.39
C LYS A 411 -29.65 -36.01 -65.18
N LYS A 412 -29.39 -35.37 -66.32
CA LYS A 412 -30.29 -35.38 -67.49
C LYS A 412 -29.58 -34.78 -68.71
N GLY A 413 -29.09 -35.67 -69.58
CA GLY A 413 -29.31 -35.51 -71.01
C GLY A 413 -28.15 -35.00 -71.87
N LYS A 414 -27.81 -35.87 -72.83
CA LYS A 414 -27.34 -35.63 -74.20
C LYS A 414 -25.83 -35.71 -74.42
N GLY A 415 -25.46 -36.79 -75.10
CA GLY A 415 -24.15 -37.01 -75.68
C GLY A 415 -23.91 -36.20 -76.96
N GLY A 416 -22.66 -36.28 -77.41
CA GLY A 416 -22.17 -35.74 -78.68
C GLY A 416 -20.67 -35.97 -78.77
N LYS A 417 -20.27 -36.89 -79.66
CA LYS A 417 -18.88 -37.17 -80.04
C LYS A 417 -18.23 -35.95 -80.70
N GLY A 418 -16.92 -35.76 -80.50
CA GLY A 418 -16.09 -34.91 -81.36
C GLY A 418 -14.63 -34.82 -80.88
N LYS A 419 -13.72 -35.45 -81.63
CA LYS A 419 -12.26 -35.36 -81.49
C LYS A 419 -11.77 -33.98 -81.97
N GLU A 420 -10.74 -33.41 -81.35
CA GLU A 420 -9.48 -33.08 -82.03
C GLU A 420 -8.36 -32.64 -81.06
N LYS A 421 -7.13 -32.94 -81.47
CA LYS A 421 -5.85 -32.79 -80.75
C LYS A 421 -5.27 -31.40 -80.99
N THR A 422 -4.48 -30.89 -80.04
CA THR A 422 -3.17 -30.27 -80.35
C THR A 422 -2.24 -30.21 -79.14
N ASN A 423 -0.99 -30.64 -79.38
CA ASN A 423 0.17 -30.71 -78.49
C ASN A 423 0.76 -29.35 -78.12
N LYS A 424 1.50 -29.33 -77.00
CA LYS A 424 2.93 -28.91 -76.82
C LYS A 424 3.15 -28.48 -75.36
N GLU A 425 3.88 -29.23 -74.53
CA GLU A 425 5.34 -29.42 -74.41
C GLU A 425 5.93 -28.54 -73.29
N THR A 426 6.94 -29.10 -72.61
CA THR A 426 7.82 -28.57 -71.53
C THR A 426 7.26 -28.69 -70.11
N ASP A 427 7.98 -29.13 -69.07
CA ASP A 427 9.22 -29.89 -68.91
C ASP A 427 9.18 -30.42 -67.47
N ILE A 428 9.68 -31.63 -67.26
CA ILE A 428 9.93 -32.23 -65.95
C ILE A 428 11.43 -31.98 -65.69
N ASP A 429 11.82 -31.45 -64.52
CA ASP A 429 12.45 -32.19 -63.41
C ASP A 429 13.05 -31.21 -62.36
N PRO A 430 13.65 -31.66 -61.23
CA PRO A 430 13.10 -31.46 -59.89
C PRO A 430 14.10 -30.72 -58.98
N GLU A 431 13.91 -30.82 -57.66
CA GLU A 431 14.87 -30.59 -56.56
C GLU A 431 14.56 -29.44 -55.59
N LEU A 432 14.95 -29.74 -54.35
CA LEU A 432 15.24 -28.88 -53.20
C LEU A 432 14.03 -28.56 -52.29
N GLN A 433 13.82 -29.40 -51.28
CA GLN A 433 14.48 -29.38 -49.96
C GLN A 433 13.70 -28.52 -48.97
N TYR A 434 13.02 -29.22 -48.05
CA TYR A 434 12.75 -28.71 -46.71
C TYR A 434 14.08 -28.55 -45.96
N PRO A 435 14.30 -27.39 -45.31
CA PRO A 435 14.77 -27.33 -43.95
C PRO A 435 13.61 -27.43 -42.94
#